data_AF-Q6W950-F1
#
_entry.id   AF-Q6W950-F1
#
_cell.length_a   1.000
_cell.length_b   1.000
_cell.length_c   1.000
_cell.angle_alpha   90.00
_cell.angle_beta   90.00
_cell.angle_gamma   90.00
#
_symmetry.space_group_name_H-M   'P 1'
#
loop_
_entity.id
_entity.type
_entity.pdbx_description
1 polymer ?
#
loop_
_entity_poly.entity_id
_entity_poly.type
_entity_poly.pdbx_seq_one_letter_code
_entity_poly.pdbx_strand_id
1 'polypeptide(L)'
;ILDACRYLDIPCILEPEKTHPQDFGNPGRVRVAIKESGKYLDEQYKTKRKLIQLVGQFLVEHPTTLQKVQELPGPPELQQGGYIPERVPRVKGLKMNEIVPLHSPFTIKHPSTKSVYEREPEPAPPAAVPKAPKQKKIMVRR
;
A
#
# COMPACT_ATOMS: atom_id res chain seq x y z
N ILE A 1 5.64 -7.38 -10.97
CA ILE A 1 5.60 -8.72 -11.65
C ILE A 1 4.69 -8.67 -12.85
N LEU A 2 3.41 -8.27 -12.71
CA LEU A 2 2.49 -8.14 -13.84
C LEU A 2 3.08 -7.26 -14.95
N ASP A 3 3.66 -6.10 -14.60
CA ASP A 3 4.27 -5.19 -15.58
C ASP A 3 5.48 -5.81 -16.28
N ALA A 4 6.25 -6.65 -15.57
CA ALA A 4 7.35 -7.40 -16.18
C ALA A 4 6.82 -8.42 -17.19
N CYS A 5 5.72 -9.12 -16.87
CA CYS A 5 5.08 -10.04 -17.79
C CYS A 5 4.51 -9.32 -19.02
N ARG A 6 3.95 -8.12 -18.84
CA ARG A 6 3.49 -7.25 -19.94
C ARG A 6 4.66 -6.78 -20.81
N TYR A 7 5.77 -6.38 -20.20
CA TYR A 7 6.99 -5.96 -20.91
C TYR A 7 7.63 -7.08 -21.74
N LEU A 8 7.53 -8.32 -21.24
CA LEU A 8 8.03 -9.52 -21.91
C LEU A 8 6.99 -10.16 -22.86
N ASP A 9 5.86 -9.48 -23.11
CA ASP A 9 4.75 -9.95 -23.95
C ASP A 9 4.20 -11.34 -23.58
N ILE A 10 4.28 -11.70 -22.29
CA ILE A 10 3.83 -13.01 -21.82
C ILE A 10 2.35 -12.96 -21.42
N PRO A 11 1.49 -13.82 -21.99
CA PRO A 11 0.09 -13.90 -21.59
C PRO A 11 -0.03 -14.25 -20.11
N CYS A 12 -0.65 -13.33 -19.35
CA CYS A 12 -0.73 -13.42 -17.90
C CYS A 12 -2.06 -12.91 -17.34
N ILE A 13 -2.42 -13.42 -16.15
CA ILE A 13 -3.63 -13.07 -15.40
C ILE A 13 -3.24 -12.77 -13.96
N LEU A 14 -3.74 -11.66 -13.41
CA LEU A 14 -3.58 -11.30 -12.00
C LEU A 14 -4.76 -11.81 -11.19
N GLU A 15 -4.49 -12.57 -10.13
CA GLU A 15 -5.47 -12.98 -9.13
C GLU A 15 -5.20 -12.20 -7.83
N PRO A 16 -5.88 -11.07 -7.58
CA PRO A 16 -5.59 -10.18 -6.45
C PRO A 16 -5.94 -10.79 -5.09
N GLU A 17 -6.87 -11.74 -5.05
CA GLU A 17 -7.36 -12.36 -3.79
C GLU A 17 -6.42 -13.45 -3.25
N LYS A 18 -5.43 -13.90 -4.03
CA LYS A 18 -4.56 -15.02 -3.63
C LYS A 18 -3.31 -14.50 -2.95
N THR A 19 -2.94 -15.15 -1.85
CA THR A 19 -1.85 -14.71 -0.99
C THR A 19 -0.92 -15.87 -0.68
N HIS A 20 0.39 -15.61 -0.64
CA HIS A 20 1.37 -16.63 -0.28
C HIS A 20 1.48 -16.75 1.25
N PRO A 21 1.49 -17.96 1.84
CA PRO A 21 1.51 -18.13 3.30
C PRO A 21 2.72 -17.46 3.98
N GLN A 22 3.87 -17.43 3.31
CA GLN A 22 5.09 -16.81 3.83
C GLN A 22 5.17 -15.29 3.60
N ASP A 23 4.40 -14.75 2.67
CA ASP A 23 4.35 -13.32 2.34
C ASP A 23 2.90 -12.87 2.26
N PHE A 24 2.25 -12.82 3.43
CA PHE A 24 0.82 -12.54 3.51
C PHE A 24 0.45 -11.06 3.38
N GLY A 25 1.45 -10.17 3.47
CA GLY A 25 1.25 -8.74 3.29
C GLY A 25 1.14 -8.31 1.84
N ASN A 26 1.59 -9.16 0.91
CA ASN A 26 1.55 -8.88 -0.52
C ASN A 26 0.55 -9.81 -1.22
N PRO A 27 -0.75 -9.51 -1.17
CA PRO A 27 -1.74 -10.26 -1.93
C PRO A 27 -1.57 -10.02 -3.43
N GLY A 28 -1.79 -11.07 -4.21
CA GLY A 28 -1.65 -11.07 -5.66
C GLY A 28 -0.86 -12.29 -6.14
N ARG A 29 -1.46 -13.08 -7.02
CA ARG A 29 -0.77 -14.14 -7.76
C ARG A 29 -0.87 -13.87 -9.25
N VAL A 30 0.27 -13.84 -9.93
CA VAL A 30 0.30 -13.74 -11.39
C VAL A 30 0.40 -15.15 -11.97
N ARG A 31 -0.62 -15.54 -12.74
CA ARG A 31 -0.58 -16.75 -13.58
C ARG A 31 -0.01 -16.37 -14.93
N VAL A 32 0.88 -17.20 -15.44
CA VAL A 32 1.58 -16.94 -16.69
C VAL A 32 1.51 -18.19 -17.55
N ALA A 33 1.15 -18.04 -18.81
CA ALA A 33 1.23 -19.13 -19.78
C ALA A 33 2.65 -19.18 -20.36
N ILE A 34 3.31 -20.33 -20.20
CA ILE A 34 4.66 -20.60 -20.73
C ILE A 34 4.58 -21.54 -21.93
N LYS A 35 3.54 -22.39 -21.95
CA LYS A 35 3.30 -23.38 -23.00
C LYS A 35 1.87 -23.28 -23.48
N GLU A 36 1.70 -23.53 -24.76
CA GLU A 36 0.41 -23.70 -25.41
C GLU A 36 0.49 -24.93 -26.32
N SER A 37 -0.48 -25.84 -26.20
CA SER A 37 -0.55 -27.06 -27.02
C SER A 37 0.75 -27.89 -27.02
N GLY A 38 1.43 -27.95 -25.87
CA GLY A 38 2.69 -28.70 -25.68
C GLY A 38 3.96 -28.00 -26.19
N LYS A 39 3.84 -26.88 -26.91
CA LYS A 39 4.97 -26.06 -27.38
C LYS A 39 5.21 -24.89 -26.43
N TYR A 40 6.47 -24.46 -26.32
CA TYR A 40 6.81 -23.25 -25.60
C TYR A 40 6.39 -22.04 -26.43
N LEU A 41 5.84 -21.02 -25.78
CA LEU A 41 5.43 -19.79 -26.47
C LEU A 41 6.64 -19.00 -26.99
N ASP A 42 7.71 -18.96 -26.18
CA ASP A 42 8.96 -18.30 -26.53
C ASP A 42 10.15 -19.09 -25.95
N GLU A 43 11.27 -19.06 -26.65
CA GLU A 43 12.53 -19.65 -26.20
C GLU A 43 13.16 -18.85 -25.05
N GLN A 44 12.92 -17.53 -24.98
CA GLN A 44 13.48 -16.65 -23.96
C GLN A 44 13.11 -17.05 -22.54
N TYR A 45 11.89 -17.58 -22.34
CA TYR A 45 11.34 -17.97 -21.03
C TYR A 45 10.88 -19.43 -20.97
N LYS A 46 11.55 -20.31 -21.74
CA LYS A 46 11.28 -21.76 -21.81
C LYS A 46 11.18 -22.46 -20.44
N THR A 47 11.93 -22.01 -19.44
CA THR A 47 11.89 -22.62 -18.09
C THR A 47 11.43 -21.63 -17.04
N LYS A 48 10.75 -22.13 -16.00
CA LYS A 48 10.34 -21.33 -14.85
C LYS A 48 11.51 -20.55 -14.24
N ARG A 49 12.69 -21.17 -14.16
CA ARG A 49 13.91 -20.52 -13.63
C ARG A 49 14.31 -19.31 -14.47
N LYS A 50 14.33 -19.44 -15.80
CA LYS A 50 14.70 -18.36 -16.70
C LYS A 50 13.68 -17.21 -16.66
N LEU A 51 12.39 -17.54 -16.62
CA LEU A 51 11.31 -16.56 -16.44
C LEU A 51 11.48 -15.76 -15.15
N ILE A 52 11.74 -16.43 -14.02
CA ILE A 52 11.96 -15.76 -12.74
C ILE A 52 13.20 -14.85 -12.78
N GLN A 53 14.26 -15.26 -13.48
CA GLN A 53 15.46 -14.43 -13.64
C GLN A 53 15.18 -13.15 -14.44
N LEU A 54 14.47 -13.25 -15.57
CA LEU A 54 14.10 -12.09 -16.39
C LEU A 54 13.18 -11.13 -15.62
N VAL A 55 12.19 -11.67 -14.92
CA VAL A 55 11.33 -10.87 -14.02
C VAL A 55 12.16 -10.21 -12.93
N GLY A 56 13.14 -10.92 -12.35
CA GLY A 56 14.04 -10.36 -11.35
C GLY A 56 14.87 -9.19 -11.87
N GLN A 57 15.41 -9.30 -13.09
CA GLN A 57 16.16 -8.21 -13.74
C GLN A 57 15.29 -6.97 -13.93
N PHE A 58 14.08 -7.15 -14.46
CA PHE A 58 13.12 -6.06 -14.64
C PHE A 58 12.76 -5.38 -13.30
N LEU A 59 12.59 -6.15 -12.23
CA LEU A 59 12.26 -5.59 -10.91
C LEU A 59 13.40 -4.78 -10.30
N VAL A 60 14.66 -5.12 -10.59
CA VAL A 60 15.84 -4.35 -10.16
C VAL A 60 15.92 -3.04 -10.94
N GLU A 61 15.68 -3.08 -12.24
CA GLU A 61 15.67 -1.89 -13.11
C GLU A 61 14.48 -0.96 -12.81
N HIS A 62 13.35 -1.50 -12.33
CA HIS A 62 12.13 -0.75 -12.07
C HIS A 62 11.68 -0.92 -10.61
N PRO A 63 12.39 -0.28 -9.65
CA PRO A 63 12.07 -0.40 -8.24
C PRO A 63 10.65 0.09 -7.93
N THR A 64 10.07 -0.49 -6.88
CA THR A 64 8.75 -0.12 -6.37
C THR A 64 8.84 1.20 -5.60
N THR A 65 8.00 2.16 -5.99
CA THR A 65 7.87 3.45 -5.32
C THR A 65 6.49 3.58 -4.70
N LEU A 66 6.34 4.47 -3.71
CA LEU A 66 5.06 4.70 -3.04
C LEU A 66 3.96 5.18 -4.00
N GLN A 67 4.32 5.94 -5.03
CA GLN A 67 3.39 6.45 -6.03
C GLN A 67 2.77 5.32 -6.88
N LYS A 68 3.55 4.30 -7.24
CA LYS A 68 3.07 3.16 -8.03
C LYS A 68 1.97 2.35 -7.37
N VAL A 69 1.82 2.46 -6.04
CA VAL A 69 0.74 1.77 -5.31
C VAL A 69 -0.64 2.23 -5.80
N GLN A 70 -0.78 3.50 -6.22
CA GLN A 70 -2.04 4.07 -6.70
C GLN A 70 -2.39 3.68 -8.13
N GLU A 71 -1.42 3.21 -8.93
CA GLU A 71 -1.64 2.82 -10.33
C GLU A 71 -2.44 1.51 -10.46
N LEU A 72 -2.40 0.66 -9.42
CA LEU A 72 -3.12 -0.60 -9.42
C LEU A 72 -4.60 -0.39 -9.04
N PRO A 73 -5.53 -1.13 -9.68
CA PRO A 73 -6.92 -1.14 -9.27
C PRO A 73 -7.01 -1.67 -7.83
N GLY A 74 -7.54 -0.84 -6.94
CA GLY A 74 -7.73 -1.13 -5.54
C GLY A 74 -9.21 -1.01 -5.14
N PRO A 75 -9.53 -1.20 -3.84
CA PRO A 75 -10.87 -0.98 -3.33
C PRO A 75 -11.34 0.46 -3.65
N PRO A 76 -12.60 0.65 -4.08
CA PRO A 76 -13.10 1.97 -4.47
C PRO A 76 -13.01 2.99 -3.33
N GLU A 77 -13.15 2.53 -2.09
CA GLU A 77 -13.03 3.33 -0.86
C GLU A 77 -11.67 4.04 -0.77
N LEU A 78 -10.58 3.33 -1.06
CA LEU A 78 -9.22 3.86 -0.96
C LEU A 78 -8.86 4.70 -2.18
N GLN A 79 -9.35 4.33 -3.37
CA GLN A 79 -9.07 5.07 -4.60
C GLN A 79 -9.77 6.44 -4.64
N GLN A 80 -11.02 6.52 -4.17
CA GLN A 80 -11.80 7.76 -4.16
C GLN A 80 -11.48 8.63 -2.93
N GLY A 81 -11.09 8.03 -1.81
CA GLY A 81 -10.84 8.70 -0.53
C GLY A 81 -9.50 9.43 -0.40
N GLY A 82 -8.71 9.57 -1.48
CA GLY A 82 -7.42 10.27 -1.42
C GLY A 82 -6.37 9.56 -0.56
N TYR A 83 -6.28 8.23 -0.66
CA TYR A 83 -5.30 7.43 0.08
C TYR A 83 -3.87 7.93 -0.14
N ILE A 84 -3.18 8.27 0.96
CA ILE A 84 -1.77 8.62 0.98
C ILE A 84 -0.96 7.33 1.19
N PRO A 85 -0.12 6.91 0.22
CA PRO A 85 0.68 5.71 0.37
C PRO A 85 1.72 5.88 1.47
N GLU A 86 1.64 5.02 2.48
CA GLU A 86 2.56 4.97 3.61
C GLU A 86 3.35 3.65 3.59
N ARG A 87 4.54 3.66 4.19
CA ARG A 87 5.32 2.43 4.38
C ARG A 87 4.75 1.66 5.55
N VAL A 88 4.48 0.38 5.35
CA VAL A 88 4.03 -0.52 6.41
C VAL A 88 5.21 -0.83 7.33
N PRO A 89 5.04 -0.74 8.67
CA PRO A 89 6.11 -1.05 9.60
C PRO A 89 6.52 -2.53 9.49
N ARG A 90 7.83 -2.78 9.40
CA ARG A 90 8.36 -4.15 9.38
C ARG A 90 8.24 -4.77 10.76
N VAL A 91 7.45 -5.84 10.88
CA VAL A 91 7.38 -6.62 12.10
C VAL A 91 8.62 -7.54 12.19
N LYS A 92 9.29 -7.55 13.33
CA LYS A 92 10.48 -8.41 13.54
C LYS A 92 10.11 -9.89 13.35
N GLY A 93 10.91 -10.61 12.57
CA GLY A 93 10.72 -12.05 12.30
C GLY A 93 9.81 -12.37 11.12
N LEU A 94 9.09 -11.38 10.58
CA LEU A 94 8.22 -11.54 9.41
C LEU A 94 8.92 -11.04 8.15
N LYS A 95 8.94 -11.86 7.10
CA LYS A 95 9.49 -11.50 5.79
C LYS A 95 8.40 -10.79 4.98
N MET A 96 8.26 -9.48 5.21
CA MET A 96 7.28 -8.63 4.52
C MET A 96 7.96 -7.41 3.90
N ASN A 97 7.41 -6.95 2.77
CA ASN A 97 7.85 -5.73 2.08
C ASN A 97 7.37 -4.46 2.81
N GLU A 98 8.11 -3.35 2.68
CA GLU A 98 7.68 -2.04 3.22
C GLU A 98 6.53 -1.43 2.43
N ILE A 99 6.45 -1.76 1.13
CA ILE A 99 5.46 -1.24 0.20
C ILE A 99 4.61 -2.42 -0.23
N VAL A 100 3.30 -2.31 0.00
CA VAL A 100 2.31 -3.33 -0.28
C VAL A 100 1.16 -2.76 -1.13
N PRO A 101 0.44 -3.58 -1.91
CA PRO A 101 -0.65 -3.12 -2.76
C PRO A 101 -1.86 -2.55 -2.01
N LEU A 102 -2.74 -1.81 -2.69
CA LEU A 102 -3.97 -1.24 -2.12
C LEU A 102 -4.98 -2.27 -1.61
N HIS A 103 -5.02 -3.46 -2.21
CA HIS A 103 -5.88 -4.56 -1.77
C HIS A 103 -5.27 -5.36 -0.61
N SER A 104 -4.15 -4.91 -0.03
CA SER A 104 -3.58 -5.55 1.15
C SER A 104 -4.38 -5.25 2.42
N PRO A 105 -4.48 -6.20 3.36
CA PRO A 105 -5.10 -5.93 4.66
C PRO A 105 -4.33 -4.90 5.49
N PHE A 106 -3.08 -4.59 5.12
CA PHE A 106 -2.23 -3.61 5.81
C PHE A 106 -2.43 -2.17 5.30
N THR A 107 -2.93 -2.01 4.08
CA THR A 107 -3.21 -0.69 3.49
C THR A 107 -4.64 -0.25 3.74
N ILE A 108 -5.56 -1.21 3.80
CA ILE A 108 -6.92 -1.00 4.27
C ILE A 108 -6.84 -0.73 5.78
N LYS A 109 -6.78 0.54 6.18
CA LYS A 109 -6.94 0.98 7.58
C LYS A 109 -8.38 0.69 8.00
N HIS A 110 -8.71 -0.58 8.25
CA HIS A 110 -10.06 -0.98 8.60
C HIS A 110 -10.42 -0.32 9.94
N PRO A 111 -11.59 0.33 10.06
CA PRO A 111 -12.00 0.98 11.31
C PRO A 111 -12.03 0.05 12.53
N SER A 112 -12.13 -1.27 12.34
CA SER A 112 -12.08 -2.29 13.41
C SER A 112 -10.66 -2.66 13.85
N THR A 113 -9.64 -2.29 13.09
CA THR A 113 -8.21 -2.53 13.39
C THR A 113 -7.52 -1.28 13.92
N LYS A 114 -8.23 -0.14 14.03
CA LYS A 114 -7.77 0.99 14.83
C LYS A 114 -7.49 0.47 16.23
N SER A 115 -6.21 0.47 16.61
CA SER A 115 -5.84 0.05 17.95
C SER A 115 -6.51 1.01 18.93
N VAL A 116 -7.01 0.51 20.06
CA VAL A 116 -7.58 1.34 21.15
C VAL A 116 -6.56 2.39 21.65
N TYR A 117 -5.28 2.25 21.28
CA TYR A 117 -4.17 3.14 21.62
C TYR A 117 -3.89 4.23 20.58
N GLU A 118 -4.53 4.22 19.40
CA GLU A 118 -4.47 5.36 18.48
C GLU A 118 -5.27 6.51 19.08
N ARG A 119 -4.54 7.48 19.66
CA ARG A 119 -5.11 8.68 20.25
C ARG A 119 -5.91 9.43 19.18
N GLU A 120 -7.23 9.51 19.37
CA GLU A 120 -8.07 10.35 18.53
C GLU A 120 -7.51 11.77 18.53
N PRO A 121 -7.44 12.45 17.37
CA PRO A 121 -6.95 13.81 17.32
C PRO A 121 -7.77 14.66 18.29
N GLU A 122 -7.12 15.24 19.29
CA GLU A 122 -7.79 16.07 20.28
C GLU A 122 -8.54 17.20 19.55
N PRO A 123 -9.82 17.46 19.87
CA PRO A 123 -10.56 18.52 19.22
C PRO A 123 -9.78 19.82 19.40
N ALA A 124 -9.61 20.56 18.29
CA ALA A 124 -8.87 21.83 18.28
C ALA A 124 -9.33 22.69 19.46
N PRO A 125 -8.40 23.25 20.27
CA PRO A 125 -8.78 23.99 21.46
C PRO A 125 -9.71 25.13 21.04
N PRO A 126 -10.84 25.34 21.77
CA PRO A 126 -11.76 26.41 21.46
C PRO A 126 -10.98 27.73 21.46
N ALA A 127 -11.15 28.52 20.40
CA ALA A 127 -10.48 29.80 20.24
C ALA A 127 -10.57 30.61 21.54
N ALA A 128 -9.42 30.99 22.09
CA ALA A 128 -9.35 31.67 23.38
C ALA A 128 -10.15 32.97 23.33
N VAL A 129 -11.31 32.97 24.00
CA VAL A 129 -12.14 34.16 24.14
C VAL A 129 -11.35 35.18 24.96
N PRO A 130 -11.07 36.39 24.44
CA PRO A 130 -10.27 37.37 25.17
C PRO A 130 -10.98 37.76 26.47
N LYS A 131 -10.30 37.57 27.61
CA LYS A 131 -10.83 37.91 28.94
C LYS A 131 -11.10 39.41 29.01
N ALA A 132 -12.33 39.79 29.30
CA ALA A 132 -12.73 41.20 29.45
C ALA A 132 -11.90 41.90 30.56
N PRO A 133 -11.44 43.14 30.34
CA PRO A 133 -10.60 43.85 31.29
C PRO A 133 -11.37 44.16 32.58
N LYS A 134 -10.79 43.80 33.73
CA LYS A 134 -11.36 44.11 35.06
C LYS A 134 -11.34 45.62 35.29
N GLN A 135 -12.53 46.20 35.50
CA GLN A 135 -12.66 47.61 35.89
C GLN A 135 -12.14 47.81 37.32
N LYS A 136 -11.11 48.64 37.48
CA LYS A 136 -10.63 49.07 38.80
C LYS A 136 -11.52 50.19 39.30
N LYS A 137 -12.28 49.96 40.38
CA LYS A 137 -12.98 51.04 41.07
C LYS A 137 -11.98 51.80 41.93
N ILE A 138 -11.76 53.07 41.61
CA ILE A 138 -10.97 53.99 42.44
C ILE A 138 -11.93 54.66 43.40
N MET A 139 -11.71 54.51 44.70
CA MET A 139 -12.49 55.18 45.73
C MET A 139 -11.84 56.54 46.02
N VAL A 140 -12.51 57.62 45.64
CA VAL A 140 -12.08 58.99 45.97
C VAL A 140 -12.57 59.30 47.38
N ARG A 141 -11.65 59.62 48.29
CA ARG A 141 -11.99 60.11 49.63
C ARG A 141 -12.31 61.62 49.54
N ARG A 142 -13.46 62.02 50.07
CA ARG A 142 -13.89 63.41 50.21
C ARG A 142 -13.19 64.09 51.39
#